data_AF-A0A7C6W691-F1
#
_entry.id   AF-A0A7C6W691-F1
#
_cell.length_a   1.000
_cell.length_b   1.000
_cell.length_c   1.000
_cell.angle_alpha   90.00
_cell.angle_beta   90.00
_cell.angle_gamma   90.00
#
_symmetry.space_group_name_H-M   'P 1'
#
loop_
_entity.id
_entity.type
_entity.pdbx_description
1 polymer ?
#
loop_
_entity_poly.entity_id
_entity_poly.type
_entity_poly.pdbx_seq_one_letter_code
_entity_poly.pdbx_strand_id
1 'polypeptide(L)'
;MTKLTIVLSVFMLTSLFCLNAQEDLELKHRHELKLNLGSSVFIAFPEVSYEYLLSEDMTVGTSVGFGFDTEDSDGYSFRATPFLRWFF
;
A
#
# COMPACT_ATOMS: atom_id res chain seq x y z
N MET A 1 26.05 -7.43 -13.74
CA MET A 1 24.72 -8.05 -13.86
C MET A 1 24.40 -8.97 -12.70
N THR A 2 25.31 -9.86 -12.28
CA THR A 2 25.11 -10.82 -11.17
C THR A 2 24.73 -10.23 -9.80
N LYS A 3 25.29 -9.07 -9.41
CA LYS A 3 24.98 -8.41 -8.13
C LYS A 3 23.52 -7.95 -8.04
N LEU A 4 22.98 -7.39 -9.13
CA LEU A 4 21.59 -6.94 -9.21
C LEU A 4 20.63 -8.13 -9.19
N THR A 5 20.99 -9.22 -9.88
CA THR A 5 20.23 -10.46 -9.87
C THR A 5 20.12 -11.05 -8.46
N ILE A 6 21.21 -11.07 -7.69
CA ILE A 6 21.20 -11.58 -6.31
C ILE A 6 20.27 -10.75 -5.41
N VAL A 7 20.34 -9.42 -5.50
CA VAL A 7 19.47 -8.54 -4.70
C VAL A 7 18.00 -8.77 -5.02
N LEU A 8 17.65 -8.90 -6.30
CA LEU A 8 16.27 -9.17 -6.73
C LEU A 8 15.79 -10.55 -6.26
N SER A 9 16.65 -11.57 -6.34
CA SER A 9 16.33 -12.92 -5.87
C SER A 9 16.12 -12.98 -4.36
N VAL A 10 16.94 -12.26 -3.58
CA VAL A 10 16.76 -12.16 -2.12
C VAL A 10 15.44 -11.47 -1.78
N PHE A 11 15.11 -10.38 -2.48
CA PHE A 11 13.85 -9.65 -2.27
C PHE A 11 12.61 -10.53 -2.55
N MET A 12 12.63 -11.28 -3.66
CA MET A 12 11.54 -12.22 -4.00
C MET A 12 11.42 -13.40 -3.02
N LEU A 13 12.53 -13.89 -2.47
CA LEU A 13 12.50 -14.94 -1.45
C LEU A 13 11.91 -14.42 -0.12
N THR A 14 12.21 -13.17 0.26
CA THR A 14 11.65 -12.57 1.47
C THR A 14 10.15 -12.28 1.38
N SER A 15 9.61 -11.98 0.18
CA SER A 15 8.17 -11.75 0.02
C SER A 15 7.31 -12.99 0.28
N LEU A 16 7.85 -14.19 0.07
CA LEU A 16 7.15 -15.44 0.38
C LEU A 16 6.90 -15.63 1.89
N PHE A 17 7.74 -15.06 2.75
CA PHE A 17 7.59 -15.11 4.21
C PHE A 17 6.68 -14.01 4.77
N CYS A 18 6.29 -13.02 3.95
CA CYS A 18 5.42 -11.92 4.36
C CYS A 18 3.94 -12.11 3.96
N LEU A 19 3.61 -13.19 3.24
CA LEU A 19 2.23 -13.55 2.92
C LEU A 19 1.56 -14.25 4.11
N ASN A 20 1.28 -13.49 5.17
CA ASN A 20 0.26 -13.91 6.12
C ASN A 20 -1.11 -13.59 5.49
N ALA A 21 -1.86 -14.62 5.11
CA ALA A 21 -3.29 -14.46 4.86
C ALA A 21 -3.94 -14.10 6.20
N GLN A 22 -4.48 -12.90 6.29
CA GLN A 22 -5.07 -12.37 7.51
C GLN A 22 -6.49 -12.94 7.63
N GLU A 23 -6.63 -14.03 8.39
CA GLU A 23 -7.88 -14.81 8.50
C GLU A 23 -8.73 -14.45 9.73
N ASP A 24 -8.29 -13.53 10.60
CA ASP A 24 -9.11 -13.11 11.74
C ASP A 24 -8.96 -11.61 12.03
N LEU A 25 -10.04 -10.85 11.81
CA LEU A 25 -10.19 -9.45 12.18
C LEU A 25 -10.39 -9.36 13.70
N GLU A 26 -9.37 -9.70 14.50
CA GLU A 26 -9.38 -9.28 15.89
C GLU A 26 -9.28 -7.75 15.92
N LEU A 27 -10.39 -7.06 16.26
CA LEU A 27 -10.47 -5.61 16.53
C LEU A 27 -9.50 -5.10 17.63
N LYS A 28 -8.58 -5.95 18.08
CA LYS A 28 -7.41 -5.65 18.89
C LYS A 28 -6.42 -4.75 18.14
N HIS A 29 -6.28 -4.88 16.82
CA HIS A 29 -5.47 -3.98 15.98
C HIS A 29 -6.37 -3.12 15.08
N ARG A 30 -6.67 -1.90 15.53
CA ARG A 30 -7.50 -0.94 14.78
C ARG A 30 -6.70 -0.05 13.83
N HIS A 31 -5.38 -0.15 13.81
CA HIS A 31 -4.49 0.71 13.06
C HIS A 31 -3.83 -0.08 11.93
N GLU A 32 -4.05 0.35 10.70
CA GLU A 32 -3.47 -0.27 9.51
C GLU A 32 -2.65 0.73 8.71
N LEU A 33 -1.46 0.32 8.28
CA LEU A 33 -0.63 1.05 7.34
C LEU A 33 -0.53 0.23 6.06
N LYS A 34 -0.84 0.83 4.92
CA LYS A 34 -0.88 0.15 3.62
C LYS A 34 0.04 0.86 2.64
N LEU A 35 0.67 0.07 1.77
CA LEU A 35 1.42 0.55 0.62
C LEU A 35 0.71 0.04 -0.64
N ASN A 36 0.29 0.96 -1.50
CA ASN A 36 -0.35 0.60 -2.75
C ASN A 36 0.72 0.25 -3.81
N LEU A 37 1.08 -1.02 -3.86
CA LEU A 37 2.06 -1.52 -4.84
C LEU A 37 1.53 -1.43 -6.28
N GLY A 38 0.21 -1.52 -6.47
CA GLY A 38 -0.41 -1.37 -7.79
C GLY A 38 -0.19 0.03 -8.36
N SER A 39 -0.51 1.08 -7.59
CA SER A 39 -0.25 2.46 -8.03
C SER A 39 1.24 2.76 -8.16
N SER A 40 2.07 2.18 -7.29
CA SER A 40 3.53 2.33 -7.32
C SER A 40 4.13 1.80 -8.63
N VAL A 41 3.67 0.64 -9.10
CA VAL A 41 4.26 -0.06 -10.25
C VAL A 41 3.60 0.35 -11.57
N PHE A 42 2.27 0.47 -11.63
CA PHE A 42 1.55 0.67 -12.89
C PHE A 42 1.28 2.14 -13.22
N ILE A 43 1.32 3.03 -12.23
CA ILE A 43 0.94 4.46 -12.39
C ILE A 43 2.09 5.37 -11.91
N ALA A 44 3.27 4.79 -11.61
CA ALA A 44 4.43 5.50 -11.06
C ALA A 44 4.07 6.46 -9.90
N PHE A 45 3.09 6.04 -9.09
CA PHE A 45 2.50 6.84 -8.02
C PHE A 45 2.53 6.04 -6.72
N PRO A 46 3.70 5.92 -6.05
CA PRO A 46 3.77 5.33 -4.73
C PRO A 46 2.83 6.05 -3.75
N GLU A 47 1.93 5.28 -3.16
CA GLU A 47 0.92 5.77 -2.22
C GLU A 47 0.97 4.95 -0.94
N VAL A 48 1.05 5.64 0.20
CA VAL A 48 0.94 5.06 1.54
C VAL A 48 -0.35 5.57 2.16
N SER A 49 -1.12 4.66 2.75
CA SER A 49 -2.32 5.02 3.51
C SER A 49 -2.25 4.54 4.93
N TYR A 50 -2.85 5.32 5.82
CA TYR A 50 -3.13 4.95 7.19
C TYR A 50 -4.65 4.87 7.38
N GLU A 51 -5.10 3.81 8.01
CA GLU A 51 -6.50 3.46 8.20
C GLU A 51 -6.76 3.13 9.69
N TYR A 52 -7.85 3.67 10.23
CA TYR A 52 -8.37 3.34 11.55
C TYR A 52 -9.74 2.64 11.42
N LEU A 53 -9.83 1.39 11.88
CA LEU A 53 -11.06 0.62 11.85
C LEU A 53 -12.02 1.13 12.93
N LEU A 54 -13.18 1.61 12.50
CA LEU A 54 -14.29 2.04 13.36
C LEU A 54 -15.17 0.87 13.76
N SER A 55 -15.36 -0.10 12.85
CA SER A 55 -16.06 -1.37 13.05
C SER A 55 -15.52 -2.41 12.05
N GLU A 56 -16.06 -3.63 12.05
CA GLU A 56 -15.74 -4.65 11.05
C GLU A 56 -16.02 -4.16 9.61
N ASP A 57 -17.02 -3.30 9.45
CA ASP A 57 -17.46 -2.82 8.13
C ASP A 57 -16.99 -1.40 7.81
N MET A 58 -16.41 -0.65 8.74
CA MET A 58 -16.17 0.79 8.51
C MET A 58 -14.79 1.26 8.97
N THR A 59 -14.17 2.13 8.18
CA THR A 59 -12.83 2.65 8.41
C THR A 59 -12.74 4.12 8.02
N VAL A 60 -11.96 4.89 8.76
CA VAL A 60 -11.56 6.27 8.41
C VAL A 60 -10.04 6.32 8.23
N GLY A 61 -9.56 7.11 7.28
CA GLY A 61 -8.13 7.13 6.97
C GLY A 61 -7.67 8.34 6.18
N THR A 62 -6.39 8.33 5.86
CA THR A 62 -5.75 9.30 4.97
C THR A 62 -4.72 8.58 4.12
N SER A 63 -4.56 9.02 2.88
CA SER A 63 -3.46 8.57 2.03
C SER A 63 -2.62 9.73 1.55
N VAL A 64 -1.33 9.45 1.36
CA VAL A 64 -0.36 10.35 0.77
C VAL A 64 0.37 9.63 -0.34
N GLY A 65 0.53 10.30 -1.47
CA GLY A 65 1.28 9.74 -2.59
C GLY A 65 2.03 10.81 -3.36
N PHE A 66 3.08 10.36 -4.02
CA PHE A 66 3.97 11.19 -4.83
C PHE A 66 4.02 10.62 -6.23
N GLY A 67 3.79 11.46 -7.23
CA GLY A 67 3.93 11.07 -8.63
C GLY A 67 5.36 11.26 -9.09
N PHE A 68 5.90 10.28 -9.81
CA PHE A 68 7.14 10.46 -10.54
C PHE A 68 6.88 11.16 -11.87
N ASP A 69 7.88 11.89 -12.35
CA ASP A 69 7.84 12.60 -13.64
C ASP A 69 8.00 11.60 -14.79
N THR A 70 6.92 10.88 -15.07
CA THR A 70 6.81 9.85 -16.11
C THR A 70 5.48 10.00 -16.84
N GLU A 71 5.43 9.58 -18.10
CA GLU A 71 4.20 9.60 -18.91
C GLU A 71 3.05 8.80 -18.26
N ASP A 72 3.39 7.79 -17.46
CA ASP A 72 2.44 6.92 -16.75
C ASP A 72 1.88 7.53 -15.45
N SER A 73 2.28 8.76 -15.07
CA SER A 73 1.82 9.35 -13.80
C SER A 73 0.34 9.75 -13.85
N ASP A 74 -0.35 9.66 -12.72
CA ASP A 74 -1.75 10.09 -12.55
C ASP A 74 -1.96 11.62 -12.67
N GLY A 75 -0.98 12.37 -13.19
CA GLY A 75 -1.04 13.81 -13.41
C GLY A 75 -0.84 14.66 -12.15
N TYR A 76 -0.62 14.06 -10.98
CA TYR A 76 -0.32 14.76 -9.74
C TYR A 76 1.10 14.47 -9.29
N SER A 77 1.88 15.51 -8.99
CA SER A 77 3.20 15.35 -8.36
C SER A 77 3.09 14.95 -6.88
N PHE A 78 1.99 15.34 -6.23
CA PHE A 78 1.69 15.03 -4.83
C PHE A 78 0.18 15.00 -4.62
N ARG A 79 -0.30 14.05 -3.80
CA ARG A 79 -1.69 13.96 -3.37
C ARG A 79 -1.75 13.60 -1.89
N ALA A 80 -2.61 14.27 -1.14
CA ALA A 80 -3.00 13.90 0.21
C ALA A 80 -4.52 13.87 0.29
N THR A 81 -5.10 12.73 0.64
CA THR A 81 -6.54 12.50 0.56
C THR A 81 -7.06 11.86 1.85
N PRO A 82 -7.91 12.55 2.65
CA PRO A 82 -8.68 11.89 3.69
C PRO A 82 -9.80 11.06 3.06
N PHE A 83 -10.17 9.94 3.70
CA PHE A 83 -11.27 9.11 3.23
C PHE A 83 -12.02 8.40 4.37
N LEU A 84 -13.25 8.03 4.06
CA LEU A 84 -14.10 7.12 4.84
C LEU A 84 -14.47 5.95 3.92
N ARG A 85 -14.31 4.72 4.38
CA ARG A 85 -14.63 3.50 3.63
C ARG A 85 -15.63 2.65 4.40
N TRP A 86 -16.67 2.20 3.71
CA TRP A 86 -17.63 1.21 4.18
C TRP A 86 -17.49 -0.05 3.32
N PHE A 87 -17.30 -1.20 3.96
CA PHE A 87 -17.23 -2.54 3.39
C PHE A 87 -18.63 -3.18 3.47
N PHE A 88 -19.00 -3.96 2.46
CA PHE A 88 -20.31 -4.61 2.31
C PHE A 88 -20.14 -6.10 2.03
#